data_AF-A0A9D9QQQ2-F1
#
_entry.id   AF-A0A9D9QQQ2-F1
#
_cell.length_a   1.000
_cell.length_b   1.000
_cell.length_c   1.000
_cell.angle_alpha   90.00
_cell.angle_beta   90.00
_cell.angle_gamma   90.00
#
_symmetry.space_group_name_H-M   'P 1'
#
loop_
_entity.id
_entity.type
_entity.pdbx_description
1 polymer ?
#
loop_
_entity_poly.entity_id
_entity_poly.type
_entity_poly.pdbx_seq_one_letter_code
_entity_poly.pdbx_strand_id
1 'polypeptide(L)'
;MSDQRPPAPPPSPPLSKAKRQTNRRRFIRTALLTGGVLGAALSGFLPQIYALKKRLRPPGALDERDFLASCIKCGQCVQVCPVQAIKLADLVDGMGVGVPYIEAREQACDFSCDAVQCILACPTGSLTYIKPDFLPVRAGAALAAKPILVAKEKDAEPTLNLKERIGVARLTRPEACLAVQGKGFKGQSRGADFQGRMRHMAVDRWKPIKVADHPYDVAECDLCARECPVKGAISIETVFAPDGRKRKSPVVHEPCVGCGVCEMICPVEPTCITIEAREVWKA
;
A
#
# COMPACT_ATOMS: atom_id res chain seq x y z
N MET A 1 -3.92 10.93 78.89
CA MET A 1 -4.09 10.22 77.60
C MET A 1 -2.72 10.20 76.94
N SER A 2 -1.99 9.08 77.05
CA SER A 2 -0.64 8.94 76.51
C SER A 2 -0.71 8.71 75.01
N ASP A 3 -0.04 9.58 74.26
CA ASP A 3 0.24 9.52 72.83
C ASP A 3 1.20 8.35 72.56
N GLN A 4 0.76 7.31 71.85
CA GLN A 4 1.62 6.24 71.36
C GLN A 4 1.71 6.32 69.83
N ARG A 5 2.76 6.98 69.34
CA ARG A 5 3.14 6.93 67.93
C ARG A 5 4.00 5.67 67.70
N PRO A 6 3.71 4.83 66.69
CA PRO A 6 4.47 3.60 66.45
C PRO A 6 5.93 3.91 66.05
N PRO A 7 6.89 3.04 66.41
CA PRO A 7 8.31 3.26 66.16
C PRO A 7 8.61 3.25 64.65
N ALA A 8 9.51 4.15 64.25
CA ALA A 8 9.93 4.26 62.85
C ALA A 8 10.66 2.97 62.40
N PRO A 9 10.43 2.51 61.15
CA PRO A 9 11.08 1.32 60.63
C PRO A 9 12.61 1.51 60.54
N PRO A 10 13.39 0.43 60.72
CA PRO A 10 14.84 0.50 60.71
C PRO A 10 15.39 0.91 59.33
N PRO A 11 16.52 1.64 59.29
CA PRO A 11 17.10 2.11 58.03
C PRO A 11 17.60 0.93 57.19
N SER A 12 17.28 0.96 55.89
CA SER A 12 17.71 -0.07 54.95
C SER A 12 19.24 -0.13 54.79
N PRO A 13 19.86 -1.32 54.70
CA PRO A 13 21.30 -1.46 54.63
C PRO A 13 21.92 -0.87 53.34
N PRO A 14 23.16 -0.36 53.40
CA PRO A 14 23.78 0.32 52.27
C PRO A 14 24.07 -0.66 51.11
N LEU A 15 23.55 -0.33 49.91
CA LEU A 15 23.78 -1.10 48.69
C LEU A 15 25.27 -1.22 48.34
N SER A 16 25.71 -2.39 47.87
CA SER A 16 27.08 -2.65 47.40
C SER A 16 27.46 -1.76 46.20
N LYS A 17 28.76 -1.44 46.05
CA LYS A 17 29.27 -0.57 44.97
C LYS A 17 28.88 -1.07 43.57
N ALA A 18 28.92 -2.39 43.35
CA ALA A 18 28.49 -3.03 42.10
C ALA A 18 26.99 -2.84 41.83
N LYS A 19 26.12 -3.06 42.83
CA LYS A 19 24.66 -2.82 42.69
C LYS A 19 24.35 -1.34 42.42
N ARG A 20 25.08 -0.41 43.05
CA ARG A 20 24.94 1.03 42.79
C ARG A 20 25.33 1.40 41.35
N GLN A 21 26.41 0.83 40.81
CA GLN A 21 26.80 1.06 39.40
C GLN A 21 25.77 0.51 38.41
N THR A 22 25.25 -0.70 38.63
CA THR A 22 24.22 -1.29 37.76
C THR A 22 22.93 -0.48 37.79
N ASN A 23 22.49 -0.05 38.99
CA ASN A 23 21.31 0.81 39.12
C ASN A 23 21.51 2.17 38.46
N ARG A 24 22.70 2.79 38.58
CA ARG A 24 23.02 4.06 37.91
C ARG A 24 23.02 3.91 36.38
N ARG A 25 23.60 2.83 35.84
CA ARG A 25 23.56 2.53 34.39
C ARG A 25 22.14 2.30 33.90
N ARG A 26 21.33 1.56 34.67
CA ARG A 26 19.92 1.33 34.36
C ARG A 26 19.14 2.65 34.37
N PHE A 27 19.31 3.48 35.40
CA PHE A 27 18.67 4.79 35.49
C PHE A 27 19.04 5.72 34.34
N ILE A 28 20.32 5.83 33.99
CA ILE A 28 20.77 6.67 32.85
C ILE A 28 20.19 6.14 31.54
N ARG A 29 20.22 4.82 31.29
CA ARG A 29 19.61 4.23 30.08
C ARG A 29 18.12 4.49 30.02
N THR A 30 17.41 4.29 31.12
CA THR A 30 15.97 4.55 31.18
C THR A 30 15.70 6.04 30.94
N ALA A 31 16.37 6.95 31.65
CA ALA A 31 16.20 8.39 31.48
C ALA A 31 16.50 8.87 30.05
N LEU A 32 17.55 8.34 29.41
CA LEU A 32 17.86 8.66 28.00
C LEU A 32 16.80 8.12 27.03
N LEU A 33 16.31 6.89 27.24
CA LEU A 33 15.25 6.32 26.39
C LEU A 33 13.93 7.06 26.57
N THR A 34 13.50 7.31 27.81
CA THR A 34 12.25 8.03 28.09
C THR A 34 12.35 9.48 27.63
N GLY A 35 13.47 10.16 27.90
CA GLY A 35 13.72 11.52 27.44
C GLY A 35 13.82 11.63 25.92
N GLY A 36 14.43 10.65 25.26
CA GLY A 36 14.50 10.57 23.80
C GLY A 36 13.12 10.38 23.16
N VAL A 37 12.30 9.48 23.69
CA VAL A 37 10.94 9.23 23.19
C VAL A 37 10.03 10.44 23.45
N LEU A 38 10.03 11.01 24.65
CA LEU A 38 9.25 12.22 24.95
C LEU A 38 9.72 13.41 24.10
N GLY A 39 11.03 13.59 23.95
CA GLY A 39 11.61 14.65 23.14
C GLY A 39 11.21 14.53 21.66
N ALA A 40 11.23 13.32 21.09
CA ALA A 40 10.77 13.07 19.73
C ALA A 40 9.26 13.28 19.54
N ALA A 41 8.44 12.93 20.54
CA ALA A 41 6.99 13.15 20.51
C ALA A 41 6.63 14.63 20.61
N LEU A 42 7.20 15.35 21.58
CA LEU A 42 6.89 16.76 21.84
C LEU A 42 7.47 17.72 20.79
N SER A 43 8.56 17.35 20.11
CA SER A 43 9.14 18.15 19.02
C SER A 43 8.37 18.07 17.71
N GLY A 44 7.31 17.25 17.62
CA GLY A 44 6.60 16.99 16.37
C GLY A 44 7.39 16.15 15.36
N PHE A 45 8.57 15.64 15.74
CA PHE A 45 9.44 14.83 14.89
C PHE A 45 8.79 13.50 14.51
N LEU A 46 8.05 12.86 15.42
CA LEU A 46 7.28 11.65 15.14
C LEU A 46 6.19 11.90 14.06
N PRO A 47 5.25 12.86 14.22
CA PRO A 47 4.30 13.23 13.17
C PRO A 47 4.94 13.53 11.80
N GLN A 48 6.10 14.20 11.78
CA GLN A 48 6.81 14.52 10.55
C GLN A 48 7.36 13.27 9.84
N ILE A 49 7.86 12.28 10.59
CA ILE A 49 8.29 10.98 10.02
C ILE A 49 7.08 10.20 9.48
N TYR A 50 5.97 10.17 10.19
CA TYR A 50 4.74 9.52 9.70
C TYR A 50 4.17 10.22 8.46
N ALA A 51 4.35 11.53 8.33
CA ALA A 51 3.99 12.28 7.13
C ALA A 51 4.83 11.96 5.89
N LEU A 52 5.98 11.30 6.03
CA LEU A 52 6.82 10.87 4.89
C LEU A 52 6.29 9.59 4.22
N LYS A 53 5.32 8.89 4.81
CA LYS A 53 4.76 7.67 4.21
C LYS A 53 3.98 8.05 2.94
N LYS A 54 4.58 7.77 1.78
CA LYS A 54 3.91 7.96 0.48
C LYS A 54 2.70 7.03 0.41
N ARG A 55 1.50 7.62 0.47
CA ARG A 55 0.24 6.89 0.38
C ARG A 55 -0.18 6.77 -1.08
N LEU A 56 -0.66 5.59 -1.46
CA LEU A 56 -1.31 5.40 -2.75
C LEU A 56 -2.68 6.08 -2.69
N ARG A 57 -2.93 7.04 -3.60
CA ARG A 57 -4.22 7.75 -3.66
C ARG A 57 -5.21 7.01 -4.57
N PRO A 58 -6.52 7.19 -4.36
CA PRO A 58 -7.52 6.64 -5.27
C PRO A 58 -7.31 7.12 -6.72
N PRO A 59 -7.80 6.36 -7.71
CA PRO A 59 -7.75 6.79 -9.11
C PRO A 59 -8.36 8.18 -9.33
N GLY A 60 -7.74 8.97 -10.21
CA GLY A 60 -8.17 10.34 -10.52
C GLY A 60 -7.74 11.40 -9.51
N ALA A 61 -6.96 11.06 -8.49
CA ALA A 61 -6.48 12.04 -7.52
C ALA A 61 -5.65 13.16 -8.18
N LEU A 62 -5.91 14.39 -7.73
CA LEU A 62 -5.00 15.51 -7.94
C LEU A 62 -3.61 15.19 -7.38
N ASP A 63 -2.60 15.96 -7.79
CA ASP A 63 -1.30 15.82 -7.16
C ASP A 63 -1.39 16.21 -5.68
N GLU A 64 -0.61 15.53 -4.86
CA GLU A 64 -0.82 15.43 -3.40
C GLU A 64 -1.09 16.75 -2.70
N ARG A 65 -0.39 17.82 -3.05
CA ARG A 65 -0.60 19.13 -2.43
C ARG A 65 -2.02 19.64 -2.69
N ASP A 66 -2.45 19.61 -3.94
CA ASP A 66 -3.74 20.13 -4.38
C ASP A 66 -4.87 19.15 -3.99
N PHE A 67 -4.57 17.85 -3.93
CA PHE A 67 -5.44 16.83 -3.38
C PHE A 67 -5.74 17.07 -1.90
N LEU A 68 -4.71 17.29 -1.09
CA LEU A 68 -4.86 17.56 0.34
C LEU A 68 -5.58 18.89 0.62
N ALA A 69 -5.37 19.90 -0.23
CA ALA A 69 -6.02 21.21 -0.10
C ALA A 69 -7.52 21.18 -0.46
N SER A 70 -7.91 20.35 -1.42
CA SER A 70 -9.31 20.28 -1.92
C SER A 70 -10.15 19.20 -1.23
N CYS A 71 -9.52 18.17 -0.65
CA CYS A 71 -10.26 17.05 -0.07
C CYS A 71 -10.94 17.46 1.25
N ILE A 72 -12.28 17.48 1.23
CA ILE A 72 -13.10 17.76 2.42
C ILE A 72 -13.30 16.53 3.33
N LYS A 73 -12.64 15.40 3.03
CA LYS A 73 -12.65 14.19 3.88
C LYS A 73 -14.05 13.61 4.14
N CYS A 74 -14.96 13.75 3.16
CA CYS A 74 -16.36 13.32 3.29
C CYS A 74 -16.58 11.79 3.24
N GLY A 75 -15.56 11.01 2.85
CA GLY A 75 -15.65 9.55 2.82
C GLY A 75 -16.52 8.95 1.70
N GLN A 76 -17.11 9.75 0.81
CA GLN A 76 -17.98 9.25 -0.27
C GLN A 76 -17.28 8.25 -1.19
N CYS A 77 -16.00 8.48 -1.50
CA CYS A 77 -15.18 7.55 -2.28
C CYS A 77 -15.04 6.16 -1.62
N VAL A 78 -15.04 6.08 -0.29
CA VAL A 78 -15.00 4.81 0.46
C VAL A 78 -16.32 4.07 0.34
N GLN A 79 -17.44 4.79 0.49
CA GLN A 79 -18.78 4.21 0.46
C GLN A 79 -19.12 3.59 -0.91
N VAL A 80 -18.68 4.23 -2.01
CA VAL A 80 -18.96 3.74 -3.37
C VAL A 80 -17.98 2.68 -3.86
N CYS A 81 -16.94 2.33 -3.09
CA CYS A 81 -15.93 1.37 -3.55
C CYS A 81 -16.44 -0.08 -3.34
N PRO A 82 -16.75 -0.85 -4.41
CA PRO A 82 -17.36 -2.18 -4.27
C PRO A 82 -16.46 -3.22 -3.61
N VAL A 83 -15.13 -3.06 -3.73
CA VAL A 83 -14.12 -3.92 -3.09
C VAL A 83 -13.50 -3.30 -1.86
N GLN A 84 -13.99 -2.14 -1.40
CA GLN A 84 -13.50 -1.47 -0.19
C GLN A 84 -11.99 -1.20 -0.18
N ALA A 85 -11.40 -0.91 -1.34
CA ALA A 85 -9.96 -0.63 -1.49
C ALA A 85 -9.53 0.70 -0.89
N ILE A 86 -10.46 1.63 -0.71
CA ILE A 86 -10.17 2.96 -0.21
C ILE A 86 -10.45 2.99 1.28
N LYS A 87 -9.45 3.39 2.07
CA LYS A 87 -9.55 3.62 3.51
C LYS A 87 -9.36 5.10 3.82
N LEU A 88 -9.88 5.57 4.95
CA LEU A 88 -9.56 6.89 5.48
C LEU A 88 -8.42 6.75 6.48
N ALA A 89 -7.41 7.62 6.36
CA ALA A 89 -6.33 7.67 7.33
C ALA A 89 -6.87 8.10 8.71
N ASP A 90 -6.42 7.44 9.77
CA ASP A 90 -6.87 7.67 11.13
C ASP A 90 -5.91 8.61 11.89
N LEU A 91 -6.19 8.90 13.17
CA LEU A 91 -5.34 9.79 13.98
C LEU A 91 -3.90 9.27 14.09
N VAL A 92 -3.73 7.94 14.18
CA VAL A 92 -2.42 7.29 14.27
C VAL A 92 -1.61 7.38 12.98
N ASP A 93 -2.27 7.68 11.86
CA ASP A 93 -1.64 7.85 10.55
C ASP A 93 -0.98 9.23 10.40
N GLY A 94 -1.12 10.13 11.39
CA GLY A 94 -0.44 11.43 11.40
C GLY A 94 -1.06 12.42 10.39
N MET A 95 -0.22 13.06 9.57
CA MET A 95 -0.72 14.06 8.61
C MET A 95 -1.66 13.43 7.58
N GLY A 96 -2.79 14.10 7.35
CA GLY A 96 -3.82 13.62 6.43
C GLY A 96 -4.90 12.74 7.06
N VAL A 97 -5.18 12.87 8.36
CA VAL A 97 -6.37 12.28 9.00
C VAL A 97 -7.63 12.57 8.16
N GLY A 98 -8.43 11.54 7.91
CA GLY A 98 -9.64 11.56 7.09
C GLY A 98 -9.39 11.61 5.59
N VAL A 99 -8.13 11.67 5.13
CA VAL A 99 -7.81 11.71 3.71
C VAL A 99 -7.74 10.28 3.16
N PRO A 100 -8.41 9.99 2.03
CA PRO A 100 -8.51 8.63 1.52
C PRO A 100 -7.20 8.14 0.89
N TYR A 101 -6.93 6.85 1.06
CA TYR A 101 -5.77 6.16 0.52
C TYR A 101 -6.04 4.67 0.29
N ILE A 102 -5.13 3.98 -0.40
CA ILE A 102 -5.19 2.55 -0.71
C ILE A 102 -3.97 1.85 -0.12
N GLU A 103 -4.17 0.71 0.51
CA GLU A 103 -3.11 -0.22 0.93
C GLU A 103 -3.15 -1.45 0.03
N ALA A 104 -2.35 -1.44 -1.03
CA ALA A 104 -2.38 -2.45 -2.08
C ALA A 104 -2.24 -3.88 -1.55
N ARG A 105 -1.34 -4.12 -0.60
CA ARG A 105 -1.16 -5.45 0.02
C ARG A 105 -2.39 -5.93 0.77
N GLU A 106 -3.24 -5.06 1.30
CA GLU A 106 -4.43 -5.44 2.07
C GLU A 106 -5.69 -5.51 1.21
N GLN A 107 -5.90 -4.52 0.35
CA GLN A 107 -7.01 -4.48 -0.60
C GLN A 107 -6.64 -3.53 -1.74
N ALA A 108 -6.32 -4.09 -2.90
CA ALA A 108 -6.03 -3.32 -4.10
C ALA A 108 -7.30 -2.81 -4.79
N CYS A 109 -7.14 -1.77 -5.61
CA CYS A 109 -8.16 -1.39 -6.58
C CYS A 109 -8.05 -2.33 -7.78
N ASP A 110 -9.05 -3.18 -8.00
CA ASP A 110 -9.14 -4.09 -9.16
C ASP A 110 -10.06 -3.54 -10.26
N PHE A 111 -10.43 -2.25 -10.14
CA PHE A 111 -11.41 -1.58 -10.99
C PHE A 111 -12.79 -2.24 -11.04
N SER A 112 -13.16 -3.09 -10.06
CA SER A 112 -14.50 -3.12 -9.41
C SER A 112 -15.71 -2.65 -10.20
N CYS A 113 -15.77 -1.33 -10.23
CA CYS A 113 -16.90 -0.54 -10.65
C CYS A 113 -16.88 -0.18 -12.14
N ASP A 114 -15.83 -0.61 -12.88
CA ASP A 114 -15.51 -0.38 -14.29
C ASP A 114 -15.34 1.08 -14.72
N ALA A 115 -16.07 2.00 -14.11
CA ALA A 115 -16.12 3.42 -14.40
C ALA A 115 -15.39 4.27 -13.36
N VAL A 116 -14.73 3.70 -12.33
CA VAL A 116 -14.08 4.48 -11.27
C VAL A 116 -15.08 5.37 -10.50
N GLN A 117 -16.09 4.73 -9.89
CA GLN A 117 -17.17 5.43 -9.18
C GLN A 117 -16.69 6.39 -8.08
N CYS A 118 -15.52 6.16 -7.50
CA CYS A 118 -14.93 7.09 -6.52
C CYS A 118 -14.67 8.49 -7.09
N ILE A 119 -14.39 8.61 -8.40
CA ILE A 119 -14.28 9.91 -9.07
C ILE A 119 -15.64 10.60 -9.13
N LEU A 120 -16.68 9.88 -9.57
CA LEU A 120 -18.05 10.42 -9.68
C LEU A 120 -18.62 10.85 -8.33
N ALA A 121 -18.28 10.13 -7.27
CA ALA A 121 -18.76 10.41 -5.92
C ALA A 121 -17.99 11.55 -5.22
N CYS A 122 -16.94 12.11 -5.82
CA CYS A 122 -16.13 13.15 -5.21
C CYS A 122 -16.74 14.55 -5.44
N PRO A 123 -17.34 15.19 -4.42
CA PRO A 123 -18.05 16.46 -4.61
C PRO A 123 -17.12 17.65 -4.86
N THR A 124 -15.85 17.55 -4.47
CA THR A 124 -14.87 18.63 -4.55
C THR A 124 -14.01 18.59 -5.81
N GLY A 125 -14.09 17.52 -6.60
CA GLY A 125 -13.16 17.28 -7.71
C GLY A 125 -11.74 16.94 -7.28
N SER A 126 -11.50 16.60 -6.00
CA SER A 126 -10.20 16.08 -5.54
C SER A 126 -9.83 14.76 -6.23
N LEU A 127 -10.85 13.98 -6.62
CA LEU A 127 -10.76 12.91 -7.60
C LEU A 127 -11.48 13.38 -8.86
N THR A 128 -10.82 13.34 -10.02
CA THR A 128 -11.37 13.80 -11.30
C THR A 128 -10.88 12.95 -12.46
N TYR A 129 -11.69 12.82 -13.51
CA TYR A 129 -11.27 12.24 -14.79
C TYR A 129 -10.40 13.19 -15.61
N ILE A 130 -10.61 14.50 -15.41
CA ILE A 130 -9.98 15.55 -16.19
C ILE A 130 -9.53 16.62 -15.21
N LYS A 131 -8.22 16.76 -15.05
CA LYS A 131 -7.66 17.89 -14.32
C LYS A 131 -7.79 19.15 -15.16
N PRO A 132 -8.21 20.27 -14.58
CA PRO A 132 -8.20 21.55 -15.29
C PRO A 132 -6.77 22.00 -15.57
N ASP A 133 -6.57 22.78 -16.63
CA ASP A 133 -5.22 23.14 -17.13
C ASP A 133 -4.34 23.86 -16.10
N PHE A 134 -4.94 24.55 -15.12
CA PHE A 134 -4.21 25.22 -14.05
C PHE A 134 -3.68 24.28 -12.96
N LEU A 135 -4.10 23.01 -12.95
CA LEU A 135 -3.58 21.98 -12.04
C LEU A 135 -2.61 21.08 -12.80
N PRO A 136 -1.29 21.26 -12.60
CA PRO A 136 -0.30 20.52 -13.36
C PRO A 136 -0.34 19.03 -13.00
N VAL A 137 -0.13 18.20 -14.01
CA VAL A 137 0.15 16.77 -13.85
C VAL A 137 1.64 16.60 -13.60
N ARG A 138 2.03 15.84 -12.57
CA ARG A 138 3.44 15.48 -12.36
C ARG A 138 4.03 14.83 -13.63
N ALA A 139 5.20 15.31 -14.06
CA ALA A 139 5.84 14.84 -15.29
C ALA A 139 6.05 13.31 -15.27
N GLY A 140 5.58 12.62 -16.31
CA GLY A 140 5.64 11.15 -16.42
C GLY A 140 4.52 10.38 -15.70
N ALA A 141 3.57 11.05 -15.03
CA ALA A 141 2.37 10.36 -14.52
C ALA A 141 1.30 10.12 -15.58
N ALA A 142 1.26 10.94 -16.64
CA ALA A 142 0.38 10.74 -17.77
C ALA A 142 0.57 9.34 -18.36
N LEU A 143 -0.52 8.69 -18.72
CA LEU A 143 -0.54 7.45 -19.47
C LEU A 143 -0.45 7.78 -20.97
N ALA A 144 0.31 7.00 -21.73
CA ALA A 144 0.44 7.21 -23.18
C ALA A 144 -0.90 7.00 -23.92
N ALA A 145 -1.77 6.15 -23.39
CA ALA A 145 -3.11 5.91 -23.87
C ALA A 145 -4.05 5.56 -22.72
N LYS A 146 -5.37 5.63 -22.96
CA LYS A 146 -6.35 5.14 -21.99
C LYS A 146 -6.14 3.63 -21.76
N PRO A 147 -6.02 3.16 -20.51
CA PRO A 147 -5.71 1.77 -20.24
C PRO A 147 -6.91 0.89 -20.58
N ILE A 148 -6.65 -0.26 -21.21
CA ILE A 148 -7.67 -1.25 -21.54
C ILE A 148 -7.86 -2.15 -20.33
N LEU A 149 -9.10 -2.28 -19.85
CA LEU A 149 -9.43 -3.26 -18.83
C LEU A 149 -9.62 -4.63 -19.47
N VAL A 150 -8.94 -5.65 -18.94
CA VAL A 150 -9.10 -7.04 -19.40
C VAL A 150 -10.56 -7.46 -19.34
N ALA A 151 -11.28 -7.01 -18.30
CA ALA A 151 -12.70 -7.29 -18.11
C ALA A 151 -13.61 -6.79 -19.24
N LYS A 152 -13.19 -5.70 -19.91
CA LYS A 152 -13.97 -5.00 -20.92
C LYS A 152 -13.40 -5.17 -22.33
N GLU A 153 -12.39 -6.01 -22.52
CA GLU A 153 -11.65 -6.10 -23.79
C GLU A 153 -12.56 -6.37 -25.01
N LYS A 154 -13.67 -7.08 -24.79
CA LYS A 154 -14.66 -7.42 -25.82
C LYS A 154 -15.82 -6.44 -25.91
N ASP A 155 -15.89 -5.45 -25.01
CA ASP A 155 -16.93 -4.44 -24.99
C ASP A 155 -16.63 -3.37 -26.06
N ALA A 156 -17.65 -2.65 -26.54
CA ALA A 156 -17.46 -1.57 -27.51
C ALA A 156 -16.55 -0.44 -26.99
N GLU A 157 -16.55 -0.22 -25.67
CA GLU A 157 -15.70 0.75 -24.98
C GLU A 157 -14.81 0.07 -23.93
N PRO A 158 -13.66 -0.51 -24.35
CA PRO A 158 -12.84 -1.35 -23.47
C PRO A 158 -11.95 -0.54 -22.52
N THR A 159 -11.84 0.77 -22.73
CA THR A 159 -10.88 1.63 -22.03
C THR A 159 -11.45 2.22 -20.73
N LEU A 160 -10.57 2.41 -19.75
CA LEU A 160 -10.84 3.19 -18.56
C LEU A 160 -10.63 4.68 -18.87
N ASN A 161 -11.52 5.55 -18.39
CA ASN A 161 -11.34 6.99 -18.56
C ASN A 161 -10.32 7.60 -17.60
N LEU A 162 -9.17 6.94 -17.42
CA LEU A 162 -8.08 7.37 -16.56
C LEU A 162 -6.93 7.87 -17.44
N LYS A 163 -6.45 9.09 -17.19
CA LYS A 163 -5.36 9.72 -17.95
C LYS A 163 -4.01 9.65 -17.24
N GLU A 164 -4.01 9.30 -15.95
CA GLU A 164 -2.83 9.37 -15.10
C GLU A 164 -2.73 8.16 -14.17
N ARG A 165 -1.51 7.70 -13.94
CA ARG A 165 -1.23 6.59 -13.02
C ARG A 165 -1.24 7.05 -11.56
N ILE A 166 -1.75 6.19 -10.67
CA ILE A 166 -1.73 6.44 -9.22
C ILE A 166 -0.41 6.01 -8.57
N GLY A 167 0.30 5.09 -9.21
CA GLY A 167 1.63 4.64 -8.83
C GLY A 167 2.23 3.78 -9.95
N VAL A 168 3.34 3.10 -9.67
CA VAL A 168 3.93 2.13 -10.60
C VAL A 168 4.35 0.88 -9.84
N ALA A 169 4.07 -0.29 -10.42
CA ALA A 169 4.54 -1.55 -9.87
C ALA A 169 6.05 -1.69 -10.10
N ARG A 170 6.77 -2.17 -9.08
CA ARG A 170 8.21 -2.45 -9.12
C ARG A 170 8.50 -3.80 -8.49
N LEU A 171 9.31 -4.60 -9.18
CA LEU A 171 9.87 -5.82 -8.62
C LEU A 171 10.98 -5.44 -7.63
N THR A 172 10.62 -5.26 -6.36
CA THR A 172 11.52 -4.76 -5.31
C THR A 172 12.33 -5.85 -4.63
N ARG A 173 11.92 -7.12 -4.73
CA ARG A 173 12.68 -8.29 -4.25
C ARG A 173 12.76 -9.39 -5.31
N PRO A 174 13.56 -9.21 -6.38
CA PRO A 174 13.64 -10.19 -7.47
C PRO A 174 14.01 -11.59 -6.98
N GLU A 175 14.89 -11.71 -6.00
CA GLU A 175 15.35 -12.95 -5.39
C GLU A 175 14.22 -13.76 -4.73
N ALA A 176 13.19 -13.09 -4.22
CA ALA A 176 12.05 -13.73 -3.57
C ALA A 176 10.97 -14.17 -4.57
N CYS A 177 11.00 -13.65 -5.81
CA CYS A 177 9.97 -13.90 -6.80
C CYS A 177 10.01 -15.34 -7.33
N LEU A 178 8.92 -16.09 -7.20
CA LEU A 178 8.83 -17.47 -7.67
C LEU A 178 9.07 -17.61 -9.17
N ALA A 179 8.59 -16.66 -9.99
CA ALA A 179 8.86 -16.62 -11.43
C ALA A 179 10.37 -16.53 -11.73
N VAL A 180 11.06 -15.65 -10.99
CA VAL A 180 12.52 -15.44 -11.09
C VAL A 180 13.30 -16.68 -10.66
N GLN A 181 12.76 -17.44 -9.70
CA GLN A 181 13.30 -18.72 -9.25
C GLN A 181 12.93 -19.90 -10.18
N GLY A 182 12.11 -19.70 -11.21
CA GLY A 182 11.61 -20.77 -12.07
C GLY A 182 10.66 -21.74 -11.35
N LYS A 183 9.97 -21.28 -10.31
CA LYS A 183 9.05 -22.07 -9.49
C LYS A 183 7.59 -21.77 -9.85
N GLY A 184 6.78 -22.83 -9.79
CA GLY A 184 5.33 -22.75 -9.81
C GLY A 184 4.73 -22.31 -8.49
N PHE A 185 3.40 -22.27 -8.46
CA PHE A 185 2.64 -21.98 -7.25
C PHE A 185 1.35 -22.80 -7.24
N LYS A 186 1.09 -23.48 -6.11
CA LYS A 186 -0.13 -24.26 -5.89
C LYS A 186 -0.71 -23.94 -4.52
N GLY A 187 -1.97 -23.55 -4.47
CA GLY A 187 -2.68 -23.13 -3.26
C GLY A 187 -3.26 -21.72 -3.36
N GLN A 188 -3.57 -21.11 -2.23
CA GLN A 188 -4.14 -19.78 -2.13
C GLN A 188 -3.03 -18.74 -1.95
N SER A 189 -3.09 -17.65 -2.71
CA SER A 189 -2.07 -16.60 -2.65
C SER A 189 -2.01 -15.90 -1.29
N ARG A 190 -3.09 -15.96 -0.50
CA ARG A 190 -3.20 -15.39 0.85
C ARG A 190 -3.80 -16.40 1.83
N GLY A 191 -3.43 -16.26 3.10
CA GLY A 191 -3.95 -17.10 4.18
C GLY A 191 -5.43 -16.85 4.48
N ALA A 192 -6.04 -17.78 5.23
CA ALA A 192 -7.48 -17.78 5.54
C ALA A 192 -8.00 -16.49 6.21
N ASP A 193 -7.16 -15.81 6.98
CA ASP A 193 -7.53 -14.56 7.67
C ASP A 193 -7.58 -13.34 6.75
N PHE A 194 -7.15 -13.46 5.50
CA PHE A 194 -7.12 -12.36 4.55
C PHE A 194 -8.53 -12.01 4.06
N GLN A 195 -8.97 -10.79 4.36
CA GLN A 195 -10.33 -10.34 4.05
C GLN A 195 -10.48 -9.73 2.66
N GLY A 196 -9.36 -9.42 1.98
CA GLY A 196 -9.38 -8.74 0.70
C GLY A 196 -10.13 -9.54 -0.36
N ARG A 197 -10.89 -8.83 -1.20
CA ARG A 197 -11.73 -9.38 -2.25
C ARG A 197 -11.31 -8.85 -3.60
N MET A 198 -11.45 -9.66 -4.65
CA MET A 198 -11.27 -9.17 -6.01
C MET A 198 -12.15 -9.92 -7.00
N ARG A 199 -12.38 -9.29 -8.15
CA ARG A 199 -13.00 -9.92 -9.31
C ARG A 199 -11.95 -10.73 -10.05
N HIS A 200 -12.06 -12.05 -9.95
CA HIS A 200 -11.25 -12.95 -10.78
C HIS A 200 -11.97 -13.15 -12.11
N MET A 201 -11.33 -12.71 -13.19
CA MET A 201 -11.90 -12.77 -14.54
C MET A 201 -12.26 -14.19 -14.99
N ALA A 202 -11.54 -15.20 -14.48
CA ALA A 202 -11.79 -16.61 -14.79
C ALA A 202 -12.98 -17.22 -14.02
N VAL A 203 -13.51 -16.55 -12.99
CA VAL A 203 -14.61 -17.05 -12.15
C VAL A 203 -15.90 -16.30 -12.47
N ASP A 204 -15.95 -15.02 -12.09
CA ASP A 204 -17.09 -14.13 -12.32
C ASP A 204 -16.59 -12.69 -12.30
N ARG A 205 -16.75 -11.98 -13.42
CA ARG A 205 -16.32 -10.60 -13.58
C ARG A 205 -17.21 -9.58 -12.86
N TRP A 206 -18.31 -9.98 -12.24
CA TRP A 206 -19.28 -9.10 -11.59
C TRP A 206 -19.31 -9.27 -10.07
N LYS A 207 -18.90 -10.44 -9.57
CA LYS A 207 -18.96 -10.77 -8.16
C LYS A 207 -17.56 -10.93 -7.56
N PRO A 208 -17.06 -9.94 -6.79
CA PRO A 208 -15.82 -10.10 -6.06
C PRO A 208 -15.94 -11.27 -5.07
N ILE A 209 -14.94 -12.15 -5.04
CA ILE A 209 -14.78 -13.21 -4.04
C ILE A 209 -13.57 -12.91 -3.15
N LYS A 210 -13.43 -13.57 -2.00
CA LYS A 210 -12.23 -13.39 -1.19
C LYS A 210 -11.02 -13.96 -1.93
N VAL A 211 -9.90 -13.25 -1.87
CA VAL A 211 -8.63 -13.74 -2.44
C VAL A 211 -8.20 -15.04 -1.77
N ALA A 212 -8.48 -15.21 -0.48
CA ALA A 212 -8.22 -16.44 0.26
C ALA A 212 -9.07 -17.64 -0.21
N ASP A 213 -10.15 -17.41 -0.97
CA ASP A 213 -11.03 -18.48 -1.46
C ASP A 213 -10.69 -18.89 -2.90
N HIS A 214 -9.71 -18.26 -3.55
CA HIS A 214 -9.34 -18.52 -4.94
C HIS A 214 -8.03 -19.32 -5.04
N PRO A 215 -8.08 -20.61 -5.44
CA PRO A 215 -6.90 -21.44 -5.56
C PRO A 215 -6.19 -21.25 -6.90
N TYR A 216 -4.87 -21.37 -6.87
CA TYR A 216 -4.00 -21.42 -8.04
C TYR A 216 -3.33 -22.78 -8.15
N ASP A 217 -3.08 -23.22 -9.39
CA ASP A 217 -2.21 -24.35 -9.70
C ASP A 217 -1.49 -24.02 -11.00
N VAL A 218 -0.29 -23.43 -10.89
CA VAL A 218 0.51 -22.97 -12.02
C VAL A 218 1.91 -23.59 -11.96
N ALA A 219 2.37 -24.12 -13.09
CA ALA A 219 3.70 -24.73 -13.21
C ALA A 219 4.83 -23.71 -13.08
N GLU A 220 4.61 -22.48 -13.57
CA GLU A 220 5.47 -21.32 -13.37
C GLU A 220 4.60 -20.17 -12.83
N CYS A 221 5.08 -19.47 -11.80
CA CYS A 221 4.31 -18.39 -11.18
C CYS A 221 4.13 -17.21 -12.15
N ASP A 222 2.90 -16.90 -12.52
CA ASP A 222 2.52 -15.77 -13.38
C ASP A 222 1.46 -14.85 -12.74
N LEU A 223 1.13 -15.07 -11.46
CA LEU A 223 -0.03 -14.48 -10.78
C LEU A 223 -0.15 -12.96 -10.95
N CYS A 224 0.96 -12.21 -10.84
CA CYS A 224 0.96 -10.76 -11.01
C CYS A 224 0.57 -10.30 -12.42
N ALA A 225 0.90 -11.07 -13.46
CA ALA A 225 0.54 -10.78 -14.85
C ALA A 225 -0.87 -11.30 -15.15
N ARG A 226 -1.17 -12.55 -14.73
CA ARG A 226 -2.46 -13.22 -14.86
C ARG A 226 -3.62 -12.40 -14.29
N GLU A 227 -3.43 -11.84 -13.10
CA GLU A 227 -4.47 -11.13 -12.36
C GLU A 227 -4.41 -9.62 -12.58
N CYS A 228 -3.49 -9.13 -13.42
CA CYS A 228 -3.42 -7.71 -13.72
C CYS A 228 -4.71 -7.27 -14.43
N PRO A 229 -5.48 -6.32 -13.89
CA PRO A 229 -6.73 -5.89 -14.52
C PRO A 229 -6.50 -5.03 -15.77
N VAL A 230 -5.27 -4.54 -15.99
CA VAL A 230 -4.91 -3.68 -17.10
C VAL A 230 -4.14 -4.47 -18.15
N LYS A 231 -4.68 -4.54 -19.36
CA LYS A 231 -4.08 -5.26 -20.48
C LYS A 231 -2.70 -4.68 -20.81
N GLY A 232 -1.71 -5.58 -20.92
CA GLY A 232 -0.35 -5.20 -21.31
C GLY A 232 0.45 -4.44 -20.25
N ALA A 233 -0.06 -4.28 -19.02
CA ALA A 233 0.67 -3.59 -17.96
C ALA A 233 1.78 -4.45 -17.33
N ILE A 234 1.64 -5.78 -17.33
CA ILE A 234 2.64 -6.72 -16.81
C ILE A 234 2.67 -7.95 -17.73
N SER A 235 3.88 -8.41 -18.07
CA SER A 235 4.14 -9.66 -18.80
C SER A 235 5.17 -10.51 -18.05
N ILE A 236 5.24 -11.81 -18.35
CA ILE A 236 6.33 -12.69 -17.90
C ILE A 236 7.30 -12.88 -19.07
N GLU A 237 8.50 -12.31 -18.94
CA GLU A 237 9.51 -12.30 -20.00
C GLU A 237 10.77 -13.05 -19.59
N THR A 238 11.53 -13.51 -20.57
CA THR A 238 12.85 -14.08 -20.32
C THR A 238 13.88 -12.96 -20.27
N VAL A 239 14.47 -12.74 -19.09
CA VAL A 239 15.51 -11.73 -18.84
C VAL A 239 16.85 -12.39 -18.56
N PHE A 240 17.93 -11.64 -18.74
CA PHE A 240 19.27 -12.05 -18.36
C PHE A 240 19.56 -11.58 -16.94
N ALA A 241 19.91 -12.52 -16.07
CA ALA A 241 20.41 -12.22 -14.74
C ALA A 241 21.84 -11.64 -14.82
N PRO A 242 22.31 -10.95 -13.77
CA PRO A 242 23.68 -10.40 -13.74
C PRO A 242 24.79 -11.45 -13.94
N ASP A 243 24.49 -12.71 -13.64
CA ASP A 243 25.38 -13.87 -13.84
C ASP A 243 25.33 -14.45 -15.26
N GLY A 244 24.59 -13.82 -16.18
CA GLY A 244 24.41 -14.24 -17.56
C GLY A 244 23.37 -15.33 -17.78
N ARG A 245 22.76 -15.88 -16.73
CA ARG A 245 21.74 -16.93 -16.86
C ARG A 245 20.40 -16.34 -17.30
N LYS A 246 19.69 -17.08 -18.15
CA LYS A 246 18.30 -16.75 -18.52
C LYS A 246 17.37 -17.13 -17.37
N ARG A 247 16.45 -16.24 -17.02
CA ARG A 247 15.37 -16.52 -16.06
C ARG A 247 14.10 -15.81 -16.49
N LYS A 248 12.94 -16.31 -16.07
CA LYS A 248 11.67 -15.60 -16.23
C LYS A 248 11.60 -14.46 -15.23
N SER A 249 10.97 -13.36 -15.58
CA SER A 249 10.71 -12.25 -14.65
C SER A 249 9.44 -11.53 -15.05
N PRO A 250 8.64 -11.05 -14.08
CA PRO A 250 7.64 -10.06 -14.39
C PRO A 250 8.32 -8.78 -14.89
N VAL A 251 7.85 -8.27 -16.02
CA VAL A 251 8.25 -6.98 -16.59
C VAL A 251 7.02 -6.08 -16.55
N VAL A 252 7.17 -4.92 -15.93
CA VAL A 252 6.12 -3.90 -15.84
C VAL A 252 6.29 -2.96 -17.03
N HIS A 253 5.18 -2.60 -17.67
CA HIS A 253 5.15 -1.78 -18.90
C HIS A 253 4.41 -0.46 -18.68
N GLU A 254 4.51 0.44 -19.67
CA GLU A 254 3.94 1.78 -19.65
C GLU A 254 2.44 1.82 -19.26
N PRO A 255 1.57 0.87 -19.69
CA PRO A 255 0.17 0.85 -19.30
C PRO A 255 -0.08 0.65 -17.79
N CYS A 256 0.95 0.35 -17.00
CA CYS A 256 0.81 0.20 -15.56
C CYS A 256 0.27 1.48 -14.91
N VAL A 257 -0.92 1.35 -14.32
CA VAL A 257 -1.61 2.42 -13.59
C VAL A 257 -1.28 2.44 -12.10
N GLY A 258 -0.63 1.39 -11.58
CA GLY A 258 -0.28 1.26 -10.16
C GLY A 258 -1.43 0.84 -9.24
N CYS A 259 -2.37 0.03 -9.72
CA CYS A 259 -3.60 -0.31 -8.98
C CYS A 259 -3.40 -1.21 -7.74
N GLY A 260 -2.29 -1.94 -7.67
CA GLY A 260 -1.92 -2.76 -6.52
C GLY A 260 -2.30 -4.23 -6.59
N VAL A 261 -3.03 -4.69 -7.61
CA VAL A 261 -3.47 -6.10 -7.67
C VAL A 261 -2.29 -7.07 -7.66
N CYS A 262 -1.20 -6.74 -8.37
CA CYS A 262 0.02 -7.55 -8.38
C CYS A 262 0.68 -7.69 -7.00
N GLU A 263 0.66 -6.62 -6.19
CA GLU A 263 1.18 -6.63 -4.81
C GLU A 263 0.24 -7.43 -3.89
N MET A 264 -1.07 -7.28 -4.04
CA MET A 264 -2.07 -7.99 -3.26
C MET A 264 -1.99 -9.51 -3.45
N ILE A 265 -1.86 -9.95 -4.71
CA ILE A 265 -1.91 -11.36 -5.10
C ILE A 265 -0.56 -12.07 -5.06
N CYS A 266 0.54 -11.35 -4.83
CA CYS A 266 1.85 -11.97 -4.73
C CYS A 266 1.84 -13.01 -3.59
N PRO A 267 2.11 -14.30 -3.87
CA PRO A 267 2.01 -15.37 -2.87
C PRO A 267 3.19 -15.38 -1.88
N VAL A 268 4.19 -14.53 -2.07
CA VAL A 268 5.40 -14.47 -1.25
C VAL A 268 5.22 -13.43 -0.15
N GLU A 269 5.74 -13.73 1.05
CA GLU A 269 5.75 -12.82 2.20
C GLU A 269 7.19 -12.69 2.74
N PRO A 270 7.78 -11.48 2.80
CA PRO A 270 7.29 -10.21 2.25
C PRO A 270 7.10 -10.24 0.73
N THR A 271 6.12 -9.48 0.20
CA THR A 271 5.86 -9.41 -1.25
C THR A 271 7.11 -9.06 -2.07
N CYS A 272 7.24 -9.68 -3.25
CA CYS A 272 8.36 -9.41 -4.16
C CYS A 272 8.13 -8.23 -5.11
N ILE A 273 6.88 -7.84 -5.31
CA ILE A 273 6.45 -6.73 -6.15
C ILE A 273 5.62 -5.76 -5.31
N THR A 274 5.94 -4.47 -5.37
CA THR A 274 5.28 -3.41 -4.61
C THR A 274 4.87 -2.27 -5.53
N ILE A 275 3.85 -1.51 -5.11
CA ILE A 275 3.46 -0.27 -5.76
C ILE A 275 4.22 0.88 -5.12
N GLU A 276 5.06 1.52 -5.91
CA GLU A 276 5.67 2.78 -5.54
C GLU A 276 4.63 3.91 -5.74
N ALA A 277 4.04 4.34 -4.63
CA ALA A 277 2.99 5.34 -4.62
C ALA A 277 3.49 6.67 -5.21
N ARG A 278 2.69 7.23 -6.13
CA ARG A 278 3.00 8.47 -6.85
C ARG A 278 4.28 8.43 -7.70
N GLU A 279 4.88 7.25 -7.91
CA GLU A 279 5.94 7.14 -8.90
C GLU A 279 5.40 7.46 -10.31
N VAL A 280 6.32 7.75 -11.21
CA VAL A 280 6.07 8.12 -12.59
C VAL A 280 6.73 7.10 -13.50
N TRP A 281 6.24 6.98 -14.72
CA TRP A 281 6.88 6.11 -15.69
C TRP A 281 8.27 6.65 -16.04
N LYS A 282 9.23 5.74 -16.09
CA LYS A 282 10.60 5.99 -16.54
C LYS A 282 10.88 4.87 -17.53
N ALA A 283 11.05 5.25 -18.79
CA ALA A 283 11.42 4.34 -19.87
C ALA A 283 12.83 3.79 -19.64
#